data_AF-A0A497TJC4-F1
#
_entry.id   AF-A0A497TJC4-F1
#
_cell.length_a   1.000
_cell.length_b   1.000
_cell.length_c   1.000
_cell.angle_alpha   90.00
_cell.angle_beta   90.00
_cell.angle_gamma   90.00
#
_symmetry.space_group_name_H-M   'P 1'
#
loop_
_entity.id
_entity.type
_entity.pdbx_description
1 polymer ?
#
loop_
_entity_poly.entity_id
_entity_poly.type
_entity_poly.pdbx_seq_one_letter_code
_entity_poly.pdbx_strand_id
1 'polypeptide(L)'
;MVIKAVLLENKIVIYEGFERLEEKNYGKRIEDRLELSLVEGLYLLEKGKIQIGRKSFKSLLKFALKRDPRMHEKYMVYRDLRNRGFVVKTGFKFGCDFRVYQRGVGVKRGPKTPKEHTKWIVFAVPEDYACSFAELSRAVRLAHSIRARMLWAVVDNENDITYYEVLRMKP
;
A
#
# COMPACT_ATOMS: atom_id res chain seq x y z
N MET A 1 5.11 18.60 14.51
CA MET A 1 3.65 18.72 14.67
C MET A 1 3.01 17.39 14.31
N VAL A 2 2.23 16.81 15.24
CA VAL A 2 1.49 15.56 15.04
C VAL A 2 0.08 15.91 14.60
N ILE A 3 -0.42 15.31 13.54
CA ILE A 3 -1.74 15.62 12.97
C ILE A 3 -2.81 14.77 13.64
N LYS A 4 -3.93 15.38 14.07
CA LYS A 4 -5.04 14.62 14.67
C LYS A 4 -5.85 13.92 13.57
N ALA A 5 -6.22 12.68 13.83
CA ALA A 5 -6.98 11.83 12.91
C ALA A 5 -8.09 11.07 13.65
N VAL A 6 -9.15 10.70 12.93
CA VAL A 6 -10.31 9.97 13.45
C VAL A 6 -10.45 8.65 12.69
N LEU A 7 -10.69 7.55 13.41
CA LEU A 7 -11.00 6.27 12.78
C LEU A 7 -12.51 6.17 12.55
N LEU A 8 -12.93 6.08 11.29
CA LEU A 8 -14.32 5.89 10.87
C LEU A 8 -14.42 4.56 10.11
N GLU A 9 -15.10 3.58 10.70
CA GLU A 9 -15.28 2.22 10.17
C GLU A 9 -13.98 1.53 9.71
N ASN A 10 -13.60 1.74 8.45
CA ASN A 10 -12.45 1.11 7.79
C ASN A 10 -11.42 2.13 7.27
N LYS A 11 -11.58 3.41 7.61
CA LYS A 11 -10.73 4.51 7.15
C LYS A 11 -10.29 5.40 8.30
N ILE A 12 -9.15 6.05 8.11
CA ILE A 12 -8.66 7.06 9.02
C ILE A 12 -8.75 8.40 8.33
N VAL A 13 -9.43 9.35 8.96
CA VAL A 13 -9.80 10.64 8.37
C VAL A 13 -9.06 11.75 9.07
N ILE A 14 -8.55 12.70 8.29
CA ILE A 14 -7.89 13.91 8.76
C ILE A 14 -8.61 15.10 8.14
N TYR A 15 -9.09 16.02 8.98
CA TYR A 15 -9.82 17.22 8.55
C TYR A 15 -8.91 18.44 8.37
N GLU A 16 -7.78 18.51 9.08
CA GLU A 16 -6.90 19.69 9.08
C GLU A 16 -5.43 19.30 9.04
N GLY A 17 -4.59 20.14 8.41
CA GLY A 17 -3.13 20.00 8.40
C GLY A 17 -2.61 18.80 7.62
N PHE A 18 -3.39 18.28 6.66
CA PHE A 18 -3.04 17.09 5.88
C PHE A 18 -2.25 17.37 4.61
N GLU A 19 -2.06 18.63 4.24
CA GLU A 19 -1.48 19.08 2.95
C GLU A 19 -0.12 18.43 2.71
N ARG A 20 0.74 18.43 3.73
CA ARG A 20 2.07 17.79 3.65
C ARG A 20 2.02 16.27 3.49
N LEU A 21 0.97 15.62 3.99
CA LEU A 21 0.75 14.18 3.77
C LEU A 21 0.26 13.93 2.35
N GLU A 22 -0.63 14.78 1.84
CA GLU A 22 -1.13 14.72 0.47
C GLU A 22 -0.01 14.92 -0.56
N GLU A 23 0.85 15.92 -0.38
CA GLU A 23 2.05 16.16 -1.20
C GLU A 23 2.98 14.94 -1.24
N LYS A 24 3.08 14.22 -0.11
CA LYS A 24 3.84 12.96 0.01
C LYS A 24 3.07 11.74 -0.49
N ASN A 25 1.97 11.95 -1.18
CA ASN A 25 1.10 10.94 -1.76
C ASN A 25 0.54 9.95 -0.72
N TYR A 26 0.25 10.37 0.52
CA TYR A 26 -0.57 9.57 1.45
C TYR A 26 -2.05 9.85 1.20
N GLY A 27 -2.88 8.83 1.39
CA GLY A 27 -4.33 8.93 1.36
C GLY A 27 -4.92 9.30 0.01
N LYS A 28 -6.18 9.71 0.09
CA LYS A 28 -6.97 10.28 -0.99
C LYS A 28 -7.77 11.44 -0.43
N ARG A 29 -7.60 12.63 -1.02
CA ARG A 29 -8.42 13.78 -0.68
C ARG A 29 -9.85 13.57 -1.17
N ILE A 30 -10.80 13.81 -0.27
CA ILE A 30 -12.23 13.84 -0.52
C ILE A 30 -12.70 15.19 0.02
N GLU A 31 -13.09 16.10 -0.87
CA GLU A 31 -13.54 17.45 -0.49
C GLU A 31 -12.49 18.18 0.38
N ASP A 32 -12.82 18.41 1.65
CA ASP A 32 -12.06 19.13 2.66
C ASP A 32 -11.30 18.21 3.63
N ARG A 33 -11.25 16.90 3.36
CA ARG A 33 -10.58 15.92 4.23
C ARG A 33 -9.67 14.97 3.47
N LEU A 34 -8.69 14.42 4.18
CA LEU A 34 -7.84 13.34 3.70
C LEU A 34 -8.28 12.00 4.29
N GLU A 35 -8.62 11.04 3.42
CA GLU A 35 -8.92 9.67 3.82
C GLU A 35 -7.70 8.77 3.62
N LEU A 36 -7.24 8.15 4.69
CA LEU A 36 -6.18 7.15 4.73
C LEU A 36 -6.80 5.74 4.84
N SER A 37 -6.18 4.78 4.16
CA SER A 37 -6.40 3.36 4.44
C SER A 37 -5.82 2.97 5.81
N LEU A 38 -6.25 1.82 6.36
CA LEU A 38 -5.73 1.32 7.64
C LEU A 38 -4.21 1.09 7.60
N VAL A 39 -3.67 0.59 6.49
CA VAL A 39 -2.22 0.36 6.33
C VAL A 39 -1.42 1.67 6.30
N GLU A 40 -1.96 2.72 5.64
CA GLU A 40 -1.37 4.06 5.65
C GLU A 40 -1.39 4.66 7.06
N GLY A 41 -2.52 4.50 7.75
CA GLY A 41 -2.66 4.98 9.12
C GLY A 41 -1.76 4.26 10.11
N LEU A 42 -1.58 2.95 9.99
CA LEU A 42 -0.62 2.17 10.76
C LEU A 42 0.80 2.73 10.61
N TYR A 43 1.23 2.93 9.37
CA TYR A 43 2.54 3.48 9.06
C TYR A 43 2.72 4.91 9.60
N LEU A 44 1.73 5.79 9.38
CA LEU A 44 1.83 7.18 9.84
C LEU A 44 1.76 7.30 11.37
N LEU A 45 1.02 6.41 12.04
CA LEU A 45 0.96 6.33 13.49
C LEU A 45 2.31 5.84 14.06
N GLU A 46 2.90 4.79 13.47
CA GLU A 46 4.23 4.29 13.83
C GLU A 46 5.30 5.40 13.68
N LYS A 47 5.25 6.17 12.57
CA LYS A 47 6.18 7.28 12.33
C LYS A 47 5.89 8.54 13.17
N GLY A 48 4.91 8.50 14.08
CA GLY A 48 4.52 9.64 14.91
C GLY A 48 4.05 10.85 14.11
N LYS A 49 3.51 10.64 12.91
CA LYS A 49 3.01 11.72 12.03
C LYS A 49 1.55 12.05 12.27
N ILE A 50 0.78 11.05 12.71
CA ILE A 50 -0.63 11.22 13.07
C ILE A 50 -0.89 10.68 14.47
N GLN A 51 -1.96 11.16 15.09
CA GLN A 51 -2.51 10.64 16.34
C GLN A 51 -3.98 10.29 16.13
N ILE A 52 -4.37 9.07 16.49
CA ILE A 52 -5.76 8.59 16.34
C ILE A 52 -6.36 8.40 17.74
N GLY A 53 -6.87 9.48 18.33
CA GLY A 53 -7.32 9.49 19.72
C GLY A 53 -6.25 8.95 20.67
N ARG A 54 -6.58 7.89 21.44
CA ARG A 54 -5.67 7.16 22.33
C ARG A 54 -5.18 5.82 21.76
N LYS A 55 -5.35 5.57 20.46
CA LYS A 55 -4.95 4.30 19.85
C LYS A 55 -3.43 4.21 19.72
N SER A 56 -2.86 3.14 20.25
CA SER A 56 -1.50 2.70 19.95
C SER A 56 -1.45 1.94 18.63
N PHE A 57 -0.25 1.82 18.06
CA PHE A 57 0.00 0.97 16.89
C PHE A 57 -0.59 -0.44 17.06
N LYS A 58 -0.27 -1.11 18.18
CA LYS A 58 -0.78 -2.46 18.50
C LYS A 58 -2.31 -2.53 18.50
N SER A 59 -2.98 -1.51 19.05
CA SER A 59 -4.45 -1.47 19.09
C SER A 59 -5.08 -1.28 17.70
N LEU A 60 -4.43 -0.47 16.83
CA LEU A 60 -4.88 -0.27 15.46
C LEU A 60 -4.61 -1.51 14.60
N LEU A 61 -3.45 -2.16 14.78
CA LEU A 61 -3.11 -3.38 14.05
C LEU A 61 -4.09 -4.49 14.38
N LYS A 62 -4.41 -4.70 15.66
CA LYS A 62 -5.44 -5.65 16.09
C LYS A 62 -6.81 -5.34 15.47
N PHE A 63 -7.17 -4.07 15.37
CA PHE A 63 -8.41 -3.65 14.73
C PHE A 63 -8.44 -3.94 13.22
N ALA A 64 -7.30 -3.74 12.55
CA ALA A 64 -7.15 -3.93 11.12
C ALA A 64 -7.08 -5.42 10.74
N LEU A 65 -6.41 -6.27 11.55
CA LEU A 65 -6.38 -7.73 11.38
C LEU A 65 -7.75 -8.38 11.45
N LYS A 66 -8.68 -7.84 12.26
CA LYS A 66 -10.07 -8.32 12.29
C LYS A 66 -10.83 -8.13 10.98
N ARG A 67 -10.35 -7.26 10.09
CA ARG A 67 -10.99 -6.91 8.82
C ARG A 67 -10.26 -7.49 7.62
N ASP A 68 -8.94 -7.60 7.74
CA ASP A 68 -8.06 -8.14 6.72
C ASP A 68 -7.03 -9.04 7.41
N PRO A 69 -7.20 -10.37 7.35
CA PRO A 69 -6.25 -11.30 7.95
C PRO A 69 -4.83 -11.13 7.42
N ARG A 70 -4.66 -10.64 6.18
CA ARG A 70 -3.36 -10.35 5.56
C ARG A 70 -2.81 -8.96 5.87
N MET A 71 -3.38 -8.27 6.86
CA MET A 71 -2.97 -6.89 7.20
C MET A 71 -1.53 -6.82 7.68
N HIS A 72 -1.02 -7.86 8.34
CA HIS A 72 0.35 -7.91 8.84
C HIS A 72 1.35 -7.84 7.68
N GLU A 73 1.23 -8.74 6.71
CA GLU A 73 2.09 -8.83 5.52
C GLU A 73 1.96 -7.55 4.70
N LYS A 74 0.73 -7.06 4.50
CA LYS A 74 0.48 -5.80 3.79
C LYS A 74 1.18 -4.63 4.47
N TYR A 75 1.13 -4.55 5.80
CA TYR A 75 1.80 -3.49 6.54
C TYR A 75 3.31 -3.59 6.45
N MET A 76 3.89 -4.78 6.59
CA MET A 76 5.32 -5.02 6.45
C MET A 76 5.84 -4.54 5.08
N VAL A 77 5.17 -4.96 4.02
CA VAL A 77 5.50 -4.58 2.63
C VAL A 77 5.28 -3.09 2.39
N TYR A 78 4.17 -2.53 2.87
CA TYR A 78 3.90 -1.09 2.74
C TYR A 78 4.99 -0.26 3.44
N ARG A 79 5.38 -0.66 4.65
CA ARG A 79 6.41 0.01 5.47
C ARG A 79 7.76 -0.03 4.76
N ASP A 80 8.19 -1.20 4.28
CA ASP A 80 9.46 -1.34 3.56
C ASP A 80 9.50 -0.49 2.29
N LEU A 81 8.48 -0.60 1.42
CA LEU A 81 8.41 0.19 0.19
C LEU A 81 8.38 1.70 0.47
N ARG A 82 7.64 2.15 1.48
CA ARG A 82 7.60 3.56 1.89
C ARG A 82 8.92 4.04 2.47
N ASN A 83 9.58 3.24 3.31
CA ASN A 83 10.90 3.56 3.86
C ASN A 83 11.94 3.68 2.73
N ARG A 84 11.83 2.86 1.67
CA ARG A 84 12.65 2.96 0.45
C ARG A 84 12.30 4.14 -0.46
N GLY A 85 11.36 5.01 -0.06
CA GLY A 85 10.99 6.24 -0.77
C GLY A 85 10.04 6.05 -1.95
N PHE A 86 9.47 4.86 -2.13
CA PHE A 86 8.47 4.65 -3.17
C PHE A 86 7.13 5.29 -2.79
N VAL A 87 6.34 5.62 -3.81
CA VAL A 87 4.93 5.98 -3.61
C VAL A 87 4.10 4.71 -3.73
N VAL A 88 3.37 4.39 -2.66
CA VAL A 88 2.57 3.17 -2.55
C VAL A 88 1.11 3.57 -2.43
N LYS A 89 0.28 3.12 -3.37
CA LYS A 89 -1.18 3.34 -3.38
C LYS A 89 -1.89 1.99 -3.36
N THR A 90 -3.16 2.00 -2.96
CA THR A 90 -3.99 0.78 -3.04
C THR A 90 -4.02 0.21 -4.45
N GLY A 91 -3.88 -1.11 -4.52
CA GLY A 91 -4.04 -1.94 -5.71
C GLY A 91 -5.46 -2.49 -5.89
N PHE A 92 -6.40 -2.16 -4.99
CA PHE A 92 -7.75 -2.78 -4.94
C PHE A 92 -8.48 -2.79 -6.28
N LYS A 93 -8.42 -1.69 -7.05
CA LYS A 93 -9.04 -1.60 -8.39
C LYS A 93 -8.51 -2.62 -9.41
N PHE A 94 -7.32 -3.16 -9.16
CA PHE A 94 -6.65 -4.10 -10.03
C PHE A 94 -6.69 -5.51 -9.44
N GLY A 95 -7.14 -5.71 -8.20
CA GLY A 95 -7.07 -7.01 -7.53
C GLY A 95 -5.67 -7.38 -7.04
N CYS A 96 -4.80 -6.38 -6.81
CA CYS A 96 -3.53 -6.53 -6.10
C CYS A 96 -3.57 -5.73 -4.79
N ASP A 97 -2.60 -5.95 -3.90
CA ASP A 97 -2.56 -5.22 -2.63
C ASP A 97 -2.09 -3.78 -2.85
N PHE A 98 -1.01 -3.61 -3.62
CA PHE A 98 -0.43 -2.28 -3.87
C PHE A 98 -0.11 -2.02 -5.33
N ARG A 99 -0.21 -0.74 -5.69
CA ARG A 99 0.46 -0.15 -6.84
C ARG A 99 1.61 0.69 -6.34
N VAL A 100 2.78 0.46 -6.93
CA VAL A 100 4.00 1.15 -6.55
C VAL A 100 4.49 1.98 -7.73
N TYR A 101 4.78 3.24 -7.46
CA TYR A 101 5.32 4.19 -8.42
C TYR A 101 6.79 4.47 -8.10
N GLN A 102 7.53 4.92 -9.11
CA GLN A 102 8.92 5.32 -8.95
C GLN A 102 9.05 6.47 -7.92
N ARG A 103 10.21 6.56 -7.27
CA ARG A 103 10.54 7.65 -6.33
C ARG A 103 10.41 9.02 -7.01
N GLY A 104 9.95 10.02 -6.25
CA GLY A 104 9.81 11.40 -6.75
C GLY A 104 8.65 11.64 -7.71
N VAL A 105 7.79 10.65 -7.93
CA VAL A 105 6.62 10.77 -8.81
C VAL A 105 5.41 11.30 -8.05
N GLY A 106 4.79 12.35 -8.58
CA GLY A 106 3.44 12.78 -8.17
C GLY A 106 2.36 11.96 -8.88
N VAL A 107 1.42 11.39 -8.14
CA VAL A 107 0.32 10.62 -8.74
C VAL A 107 -0.75 11.57 -9.30
N LYS A 108 -0.68 11.85 -10.60
CA LYS A 108 -1.66 12.73 -11.29
C LYS A 108 -2.70 11.97 -12.13
N ARG A 109 -3.77 12.67 -12.51
CA ARG A 109 -4.71 12.26 -13.58
C ARG A 109 -4.29 12.92 -14.90
N GLY A 110 -4.75 12.38 -16.03
CA GLY A 110 -4.43 12.92 -17.36
C GLY A 110 -3.16 12.33 -17.98
N PRO A 111 -2.54 13.02 -18.97
CA PRO A 111 -1.34 12.55 -19.66
C PRO A 111 -0.18 12.28 -18.70
N LYS A 112 0.52 11.16 -18.91
CA LYS A 112 1.60 10.68 -18.04
C LYS A 112 2.82 10.33 -18.87
N THR A 113 3.98 10.68 -18.34
CA THR A 113 5.26 10.13 -18.78
C THR A 113 5.39 8.68 -18.31
N PRO A 114 6.23 7.85 -18.95
CA PRO A 114 6.43 6.45 -18.55
C PRO A 114 6.76 6.28 -17.06
N LYS A 115 7.52 7.20 -16.45
CA LYS A 115 7.91 7.16 -15.04
C LYS A 115 6.73 7.43 -14.08
N GLU A 116 5.66 8.08 -14.55
CA GLU A 116 4.47 8.43 -13.77
C GLU A 116 3.40 7.32 -13.77
N HIS A 117 3.64 6.24 -14.52
CA HIS A 117 2.81 5.04 -14.48
C HIS A 117 3.18 4.14 -13.29
N THR A 118 2.27 3.22 -12.96
CA THR A 118 2.53 2.16 -12.00
C THR A 118 3.75 1.36 -12.48
N LYS A 119 4.79 1.30 -11.65
CA LYS A 119 5.99 0.49 -11.92
C LYS A 119 5.73 -0.97 -11.59
N TRP A 120 5.19 -1.20 -10.40
CA TRP A 120 4.88 -2.54 -9.90
C TRP A 120 3.44 -2.64 -9.40
N ILE A 121 2.82 -3.78 -9.67
CA ILE A 121 1.76 -4.29 -8.81
C ILE A 121 2.39 -5.26 -7.82
N VAL A 122 2.01 -5.16 -6.55
CA VAL A 122 2.60 -5.94 -5.47
C VAL A 122 1.51 -6.72 -4.75
N PHE A 123 1.78 -7.99 -4.53
CA PHE A 123 1.00 -8.90 -3.70
C PHE A 123 1.82 -9.21 -2.45
N ALA A 124 1.29 -8.88 -1.28
CA ALA A 124 1.90 -9.20 -0.01
C ALA A 124 1.38 -10.55 0.47
N VAL A 125 2.29 -11.50 0.65
CA VAL A 125 1.96 -12.90 0.96
C VAL A 125 2.91 -13.43 2.05
N PRO A 126 2.44 -14.34 2.92
CA PRO A 126 3.32 -15.05 3.84
C PRO A 126 4.22 -16.04 3.10
N GLU A 127 5.28 -16.52 3.76
CA GLU A 127 6.22 -17.52 3.21
C GLU A 127 5.57 -18.84 2.80
N ASP A 128 4.49 -19.24 3.48
CA ASP A 128 3.76 -20.48 3.23
C ASP A 128 2.61 -20.31 2.22
N TYR A 129 2.55 -19.16 1.54
CA TYR A 129 1.50 -18.87 0.57
C TYR A 129 1.53 -19.83 -0.61
N ALA A 130 0.44 -20.58 -0.76
CA ALA A 130 0.18 -21.40 -1.93
C ALA A 130 -0.86 -20.73 -2.86
N CYS A 131 -0.66 -20.87 -4.17
CA CYS A 131 -1.65 -20.50 -5.16
C CYS A 131 -1.64 -21.44 -6.36
N SER A 132 -2.77 -21.52 -7.04
CA SER A 132 -2.90 -22.23 -8.32
C SER A 132 -2.14 -21.52 -9.46
N PHE A 133 -1.73 -22.27 -10.47
CA PHE A 133 -1.18 -21.68 -11.70
C PHE A 133 -2.15 -20.71 -12.39
N ALA A 134 -3.46 -20.92 -12.25
CA ALA A 134 -4.48 -20.01 -12.77
C ALA A 134 -4.48 -18.66 -12.04
N GLU A 135 -4.33 -18.64 -10.71
CA GLU A 135 -4.19 -17.42 -9.93
C GLU A 135 -2.92 -16.66 -10.31
N LEU A 136 -1.79 -17.36 -10.40
CA LEU A 136 -0.53 -16.78 -10.86
C LEU A 136 -0.67 -16.17 -12.26
N SER A 137 -1.25 -16.92 -13.20
CA SER A 137 -1.49 -16.46 -14.58
C SER A 137 -2.38 -15.21 -14.64
N ARG A 138 -3.43 -15.14 -13.79
CA ARG A 138 -4.29 -13.95 -13.68
C ARG A 138 -3.52 -12.73 -13.17
N ALA A 139 -2.70 -12.91 -12.13
CA ALA A 139 -1.90 -11.83 -11.55
C ALA A 139 -0.87 -11.27 -12.54
N VAL A 140 -0.17 -12.14 -13.29
CA VAL A 140 0.79 -11.71 -14.32
C VAL A 140 0.09 -11.03 -15.50
N ARG A 141 -1.05 -11.56 -15.94
CA ARG A 141 -1.85 -10.96 -17.02
C ARG A 141 -2.34 -9.56 -16.66
N LEU A 142 -2.77 -9.38 -15.41
CA LEU A 142 -3.16 -8.09 -14.86
C LEU A 142 -2.00 -7.07 -14.90
N ALA A 143 -0.80 -7.46 -14.47
CA ALA A 143 0.36 -6.58 -14.51
C ALA A 143 0.63 -6.10 -15.95
N HIS A 144 0.61 -7.05 -16.89
CA HIS A 144 0.83 -6.78 -18.30
C HIS A 144 -0.23 -5.85 -18.91
N SER A 145 -1.52 -5.98 -18.54
CA SER A 145 -2.60 -5.15 -19.08
C SER A 145 -2.47 -3.66 -18.71
N ILE A 146 -1.80 -3.36 -17.61
CA ILE A 146 -1.54 -1.97 -17.16
C ILE A 146 -0.09 -1.54 -17.36
N ARG A 147 0.71 -2.32 -18.12
CA ARG A 147 2.13 -2.09 -18.40
C ARG A 147 2.99 -1.95 -17.12
N ALA A 148 2.64 -2.69 -16.07
CA ALA A 148 3.40 -2.80 -14.83
C ALA A 148 4.09 -4.17 -14.74
N ARG A 149 5.09 -4.28 -13.87
CA ARG A 149 5.70 -5.57 -13.48
C ARG A 149 4.99 -6.13 -12.25
N MET A 150 4.83 -7.45 -12.16
CA MET A 150 4.24 -8.10 -10.98
C MET A 150 5.33 -8.45 -9.99
N LEU A 151 5.15 -8.08 -8.72
CA LEU A 151 5.97 -8.54 -7.61
C LEU A 151 5.14 -9.35 -6.61
N TRP A 152 5.65 -10.50 -6.22
CA TRP A 152 5.32 -11.11 -4.93
C TRP A 152 6.30 -10.58 -3.89
N ALA A 153 5.76 -10.00 -2.83
CA ALA A 153 6.52 -9.62 -1.66
C ALA A 153 6.22 -10.66 -0.58
N VAL A 154 7.12 -11.63 -0.46
CA VAL A 154 7.03 -12.74 0.49
C VAL A 154 7.57 -12.26 1.82
N VAL A 155 6.74 -12.34 2.87
CA VAL A 155 7.08 -11.98 4.24
C VAL A 155 7.29 -13.26 5.03
N ASP A 156 8.49 -13.46 5.56
CA ASP A 156 8.81 -14.61 6.41
C ASP A 156 8.43 -14.40 7.88
N ASN A 157 8.64 -15.43 8.69
CA ASN A 157 8.32 -15.38 10.12
C ASN A 157 9.19 -14.39 10.93
N GLU A 158 10.36 -14.01 10.41
CA GLU A 158 11.24 -13.00 11.00
C GLU A 158 10.84 -11.57 10.56
N ASN A 159 9.84 -11.48 9.67
CA ASN A 159 9.34 -10.27 9.03
C ASN A 159 10.32 -9.64 8.02
N ASP A 160 11.27 -10.42 7.54
CA ASP A 160 12.08 -10.06 6.38
C ASP A 160 11.25 -10.25 5.10
N ILE A 161 11.60 -9.46 4.08
CA ILE A 161 10.80 -9.34 2.87
C ILE A 161 11.65 -9.65 1.65
N THR A 162 11.30 -10.74 0.96
CA THR A 162 11.89 -11.10 -0.33
C THR A 162 10.93 -10.77 -1.47
N TYR A 163 11.41 -10.02 -2.45
CA TYR A 163 10.63 -9.64 -3.63
C TYR A 163 10.96 -10.53 -4.82
N TYR A 164 9.97 -11.29 -5.30
CA TYR A 164 10.07 -12.07 -6.52
C TYR A 164 9.32 -11.37 -7.64
N GLU A 165 9.98 -11.21 -8.77
CA GLU A 165 9.32 -10.77 -9.98
C GLU A 165 8.87 -11.95 -10.83
N VAL A 166 7.63 -11.88 -11.29
CA VAL A 166 7.08 -12.89 -12.20
C VAL A 166 6.78 -12.26 -13.56
N LEU A 167 7.42 -12.79 -14.59
CA LEU A 167 7.28 -12.32 -15.97
C LEU A 167 6.59 -13.37 -16.83
N ARG A 168 5.71 -12.93 -17.73
CA ARG A 168 5.23 -13.77 -18.82
C ARG A 168 6.28 -13.78 -19.92
N MET A 169 6.88 -14.94 -20.14
CA MET A 169 7.76 -15.17 -21.29
C MET A 169 6.97 -15.80 -22.44
N LYS A 170 7.25 -15.37 -23.67
CA LYS A 170 6.95 -16.16 -24.86
C LYS A 170 8.25 -16.90 -25.21
N PRO A 171 8.21 -18.22 -25.46
CA PRO A 171 9.36 -18.95 -25.98
C PRO A 171 9.89 -18.34 -27.27
#